data_AF-A0A7C5MSB5-F1
#
_entry.id   AF-A0A7C5MSB5-F1
#
_cell.length_a   1.000
_cell.length_b   1.000
_cell.length_c   1.000
_cell.angle_alpha   90.00
_cell.angle_beta   90.00
_cell.angle_gamma   90.00
#
_symmetry.space_group_name_H-M   'P 1'
#
loop_
_entity.id
_entity.type
_entity.pdbx_description
1 polymer ?
#
loop_
_entity_poly.entity_id
_entity_poly.type
_entity_poly.pdbx_seq_one_letter_code
_entity_poly.pdbx_strand_id
1 'polypeptide(L)'
;MSGSGPTSVLQKGASPMNRTTLALMFVVALLTGAVATLAFRDEPEVLDDSAVREIVARMLDERAEAAETLGSEQVALIDQDTLNPMIENFLMEDPKILQRVSSALQVQLRAEEAAQARVALASFQQEIYDDPGHVVLGNPNGDVTLVEFFDYNCGFCRQAMPDMVRLLEEDPNLRIILKEFPVLSNDSVAAARISVVVNNVAPELYQQFHELLFTGRGQVTGEAALNAAREVGLNPVSIGLDARSEAVTSVIQRSYVLAEGLGITGTPSYIIGDEILPGAVGYEALKSRIDSMRECGSTVCDI
;
A
#
# COMPACT_ATOMS: atom_id res chain seq x y z
N MET A 1 -12.15 -67.54 16.26
CA MET A 1 -13.36 -68.31 15.91
C MET A 1 -14.01 -67.61 14.72
N SER A 2 -14.12 -68.31 13.58
CA SER A 2 -14.70 -67.95 12.26
C SER A 2 -14.20 -66.64 11.60
N GLY A 3 -13.61 -66.55 10.41
CA GLY A 3 -13.44 -67.50 9.30
C GLY A 3 -14.03 -66.90 8.01
N SER A 4 -13.20 -66.26 7.17
CA SER A 4 -13.38 -66.12 5.70
C SER A 4 -12.25 -65.27 5.06
N GLY A 5 -11.32 -65.90 4.33
CA GLY A 5 -10.54 -65.23 3.26
C GLY A 5 -11.26 -65.40 1.91
N PRO A 6 -10.58 -65.31 0.74
CA PRO A 6 -9.39 -64.53 0.35
C PRO A 6 -9.64 -63.72 -0.95
N THR A 7 -8.70 -62.88 -1.40
CA THR A 7 -8.33 -62.75 -2.82
C THR A 7 -7.06 -61.90 -2.99
N SER A 8 -5.98 -62.55 -3.42
CA SER A 8 -4.79 -61.91 -3.97
C SER A 8 -5.01 -61.66 -5.46
N VAL A 9 -4.73 -60.44 -5.94
CA VAL A 9 -4.55 -60.18 -7.37
C VAL A 9 -3.18 -59.53 -7.58
N LEU A 10 -2.39 -60.22 -8.41
CA LEU A 10 -1.08 -59.87 -8.93
C LEU A 10 -1.16 -58.74 -9.97
N GLN A 11 -0.21 -57.80 -9.94
CA GLN A 11 0.21 -57.07 -11.16
C GLN A 11 1.68 -56.63 -11.01
N LYS A 12 2.61 -57.45 -11.49
CA LYS A 12 3.34 -57.31 -12.78
C LYS A 12 4.31 -56.12 -12.80
N GLY A 13 5.58 -56.43 -12.55
CA GLY A 13 6.71 -55.53 -12.76
C GLY A 13 6.88 -55.16 -14.23
N ALA A 14 7.20 -53.88 -14.46
CA ALA A 14 7.58 -53.37 -15.77
C ALA A 14 9.00 -53.83 -16.12
N SER A 15 9.16 -54.45 -17.29
CA SER A 15 10.47 -54.85 -17.83
C SER A 15 11.30 -53.63 -18.25
N PRO A 16 12.63 -53.65 -18.08
CA PRO A 16 13.49 -52.57 -18.54
C PRO A 16 13.55 -52.54 -20.08
N MET A 17 13.24 -51.38 -20.66
CA MET A 17 13.21 -51.16 -22.10
C MET A 17 14.63 -51.23 -22.70
N ASN A 18 14.78 -51.94 -23.83
CA ASN A 18 16.07 -52.20 -24.49
C ASN A 18 16.68 -50.91 -25.06
N ARG A 19 18.02 -50.77 -24.99
CA ARG A 19 18.76 -49.58 -25.43
C ARG A 19 18.56 -49.25 -26.91
N THR A 20 18.25 -50.24 -27.73
CA THR A 20 17.90 -50.07 -29.15
C THR A 20 16.54 -49.40 -29.33
N THR A 21 15.57 -49.66 -28.45
CA THR A 21 14.25 -49.01 -28.44
C THR A 21 14.36 -47.54 -28.02
N LEU A 22 15.23 -47.24 -27.04
CA LEU A 22 15.51 -45.87 -26.63
C LEU A 22 16.24 -45.06 -27.72
N ALA A 23 17.21 -45.68 -28.39
CA ALA A 23 17.92 -45.07 -29.51
C ALA A 23 16.99 -44.82 -30.72
N LEU A 24 16.07 -45.73 -31.01
CA LEU A 24 15.09 -45.56 -32.08
C LEU A 24 14.08 -44.44 -31.76
N MET A 25 13.65 -44.30 -30.49
CA MET A 25 12.81 -43.17 -30.07
C MET A 25 13.55 -41.83 -30.17
N PHE A 26 14.84 -41.77 -29.85
CA PHE A 26 15.64 -40.55 -30.03
C PHE A 26 15.84 -40.18 -31.49
N VAL A 27 16.06 -41.15 -32.39
CA VAL A 27 16.19 -40.89 -33.83
C VAL A 27 14.84 -40.49 -34.44
N VAL A 28 13.73 -41.09 -34.01
CA VAL A 28 12.38 -40.68 -34.44
C VAL A 28 12.04 -39.28 -33.90
N ALA A 29 12.40 -38.95 -32.65
CA ALA A 29 12.20 -37.61 -32.08
C ALA A 29 13.09 -36.53 -32.73
N LEU A 30 14.31 -36.88 -33.15
CA LEU A 30 15.18 -35.99 -33.93
C LEU A 30 14.70 -35.82 -35.36
N LEU A 31 14.14 -36.86 -35.99
CA LEU A 31 13.56 -36.77 -37.34
C LEU A 31 12.22 -36.03 -37.33
N THR A 32 11.35 -36.23 -36.34
CA THR A 32 10.10 -35.45 -36.22
C THR A 32 10.37 -34.01 -35.77
N GLY A 33 11.37 -33.80 -34.89
CA GLY A 33 11.84 -32.47 -34.53
C GLY A 33 12.44 -31.71 -35.71
N ALA A 34 13.32 -32.36 -36.50
CA ALA A 34 13.93 -31.76 -37.69
C ALA A 34 12.91 -31.47 -38.81
N VAL A 35 11.95 -32.39 -39.02
CA VAL A 35 10.87 -32.21 -40.02
C VAL A 35 9.87 -31.14 -39.55
N ALA A 36 9.55 -31.04 -38.26
CA ALA A 36 8.73 -29.96 -37.72
C ALA A 36 9.41 -28.59 -37.82
N THR A 37 10.72 -28.50 -37.59
CA THR A 37 11.48 -27.24 -37.80
C THR A 37 11.69 -26.86 -39.27
N LEU A 38 11.56 -27.80 -40.21
CA LEU A 38 11.62 -27.52 -41.66
C LEU A 38 10.24 -27.24 -42.27
N ALA A 39 9.16 -27.72 -41.65
CA ALA A 39 7.79 -27.52 -42.12
C ALA A 39 7.07 -26.30 -41.50
N PHE A 40 7.62 -25.71 -40.44
CA PHE A 40 7.07 -24.52 -39.75
C PHE A 40 8.06 -23.34 -39.70
N ARG A 41 8.90 -23.18 -40.72
CA ARG A 41 9.59 -21.92 -40.99
C ARG A 41 8.70 -21.03 -41.87
N ASP A 42 7.56 -20.63 -41.34
CA ASP A 42 7.03 -19.33 -41.71
C ASP A 42 7.62 -18.36 -40.69
N GLU A 43 8.52 -17.49 -41.16
CA GLU A 43 8.95 -16.33 -40.37
C GLU A 43 7.68 -15.60 -39.92
N PRO A 44 7.57 -15.18 -38.64
CA PRO A 44 6.48 -14.28 -38.28
C PRO A 44 6.64 -13.07 -39.18
N GLU A 45 5.64 -12.82 -40.03
CA GLU A 45 5.60 -11.65 -40.91
C GLU A 45 5.71 -10.42 -40.03
N VAL A 46 6.94 -9.92 -39.87
CA VAL A 46 7.22 -8.67 -39.19
C VAL A 46 6.60 -7.64 -40.12
N LEU A 47 5.38 -7.22 -39.79
CA LEU A 47 4.67 -6.14 -40.47
C LEU A 47 5.64 -4.96 -40.53
N ASP A 48 6.21 -4.71 -41.71
CA ASP A 48 7.09 -3.58 -41.90
C ASP A 48 6.27 -2.28 -41.79
N ASP A 49 6.95 -1.15 -41.55
CA ASP A 49 6.27 0.14 -41.36
C ASP A 49 5.35 0.52 -42.54
N SER A 50 5.60 0.02 -43.75
CA SER A 50 4.75 0.23 -44.91
C SER A 50 3.50 -0.65 -44.88
N ALA A 51 3.61 -1.91 -44.45
CA ALA A 51 2.46 -2.80 -44.25
C ALA A 51 1.56 -2.30 -43.11
N VAL A 52 2.15 -1.80 -42.01
CA VAL A 52 1.38 -1.15 -40.93
C VAL A 52 0.70 0.12 -41.43
N ARG A 53 1.39 0.95 -42.22
CA ARG A 53 0.78 2.15 -42.82
C ARG A 53 -0.35 1.81 -43.78
N GLU A 54 -0.25 0.73 -44.53
CA GLU A 54 -1.28 0.29 -45.46
C GLU A 54 -2.51 -0.28 -44.72
N ILE A 55 -2.30 -1.04 -43.65
CA ILE A 55 -3.38 -1.49 -42.77
C ILE A 55 -4.06 -0.29 -42.10
N VAL A 56 -3.27 0.67 -41.58
CA VAL A 56 -3.81 1.89 -40.98
C VAL A 56 -4.55 2.72 -42.02
N ALA A 57 -4.03 2.87 -43.24
CA ALA A 57 -4.71 3.57 -44.33
C ALA A 57 -6.03 2.89 -44.71
N ARG A 58 -6.05 1.57 -44.85
CA ARG A 58 -7.28 0.80 -45.11
C ARG A 58 -8.28 0.91 -43.97
N MET A 59 -7.84 0.85 -42.71
CA MET A 59 -8.71 1.05 -41.55
C MET A 59 -9.25 2.49 -41.47
N LEU A 60 -8.48 3.47 -41.93
CA LEU A 60 -8.92 4.86 -42.01
C LEU A 60 -9.92 5.08 -43.16
N ASP A 61 -9.71 4.43 -44.31
CA ASP A 61 -10.64 4.46 -45.44
C ASP A 61 -11.93 3.70 -45.13
N GLU A 62 -11.86 2.52 -44.51
CA GLU A 62 -13.03 1.78 -44.01
C GLU A 62 -13.79 2.58 -42.94
N ARG A 63 -13.07 3.35 -42.09
CA ARG A 63 -13.69 4.29 -41.14
C ARG A 63 -14.26 5.53 -41.83
N ALA A 64 -13.67 6.01 -42.92
CA ALA A 64 -14.17 7.14 -43.70
C ALA A 64 -15.43 6.75 -44.47
N GLU A 65 -15.46 5.56 -45.08
CA GLU A 65 -16.64 4.98 -45.72
C GLU A 65 -17.72 4.64 -44.69
N ALA A 66 -17.33 4.11 -43.51
CA ALA A 66 -18.26 3.94 -42.39
C ALA A 66 -18.77 5.29 -41.87
N ALA A 67 -17.95 6.36 -41.85
CA ALA A 67 -18.37 7.70 -41.47
C ALA A 67 -19.28 8.36 -42.53
N GLU A 68 -19.09 8.07 -43.81
CA GLU A 68 -19.99 8.48 -44.90
C GLU A 68 -21.30 7.69 -44.87
N THR A 69 -21.29 6.39 -44.55
CA THR A 69 -22.52 5.59 -44.37
C THR A 69 -23.24 5.87 -43.05
N LEU A 70 -22.54 6.35 -42.02
CA LEU A 70 -23.12 6.97 -40.82
C LEU A 70 -23.56 8.42 -41.07
N GLY A 71 -23.21 8.98 -42.24
CA GLY A 71 -23.52 10.34 -42.69
C GLY A 71 -24.95 10.55 -43.19
N SER A 72 -25.95 9.95 -42.54
CA SER A 72 -27.35 10.38 -42.72
C SER A 72 -28.26 10.18 -41.50
N GLU A 73 -27.74 9.73 -40.35
CA GLU A 73 -28.45 10.00 -39.11
C GLU A 73 -28.14 11.46 -38.77
N GLN A 74 -29.11 12.34 -38.99
CA GLN A 74 -29.00 13.74 -38.62
C GLN A 74 -28.56 13.84 -37.16
N VAL A 75 -27.26 14.07 -36.94
CA VAL A 75 -26.81 14.75 -35.73
C VAL A 75 -27.42 16.14 -35.86
N ALA A 76 -28.62 16.30 -35.30
CA ALA A 76 -29.29 17.58 -35.26
C ALA A 76 -28.27 18.58 -34.71
N LEU A 77 -27.88 19.55 -35.54
CA LEU A 77 -27.10 20.70 -35.08
C LEU A 77 -27.93 21.30 -33.95
N ILE A 78 -27.50 21.06 -32.71
CA ILE A 78 -28.20 21.57 -31.55
C ILE A 78 -28.06 23.09 -31.61
N ASP A 79 -29.17 23.76 -31.92
CA ASP A 79 -29.22 25.21 -31.94
C ASP A 79 -28.94 25.74 -30.53
N GLN A 80 -27.81 26.40 -30.36
CA GLN A 80 -27.39 26.94 -29.07
C GLN A 80 -28.35 28.03 -28.57
N ASP A 81 -29.02 28.76 -29.48
CA ASP A 81 -30.00 29.79 -29.13
C ASP A 81 -31.28 29.18 -28.54
N THR A 82 -31.55 27.91 -28.85
CA THR A 82 -32.67 27.15 -28.27
C THR A 82 -32.24 26.36 -27.02
N LEU A 83 -31.03 25.78 -27.02
CA LEU A 83 -30.54 24.94 -25.92
C LEU A 83 -30.13 25.75 -24.69
N ASN A 84 -29.44 26.87 -24.86
CA ASN A 84 -28.92 27.65 -23.73
C ASN A 84 -30.05 28.14 -22.81
N PRO A 85 -31.17 28.71 -23.32
CA PRO A 85 -32.30 29.09 -22.46
C PRO A 85 -32.97 27.89 -21.78
N MET A 86 -32.98 26.71 -22.41
CA MET A 86 -33.51 25.49 -21.79
C MET A 86 -32.63 25.01 -20.63
N ILE A 87 -31.31 25.02 -20.82
CA ILE A 87 -30.35 24.68 -19.76
C ILE A 87 -30.45 25.70 -18.62
N GLU A 88 -30.50 27.00 -18.94
CA GLU A 88 -30.63 28.05 -17.94
C GLU A 88 -31.94 27.89 -17.14
N ASN A 89 -33.08 27.70 -17.80
CA ASN A 89 -34.34 27.44 -17.13
C ASN A 89 -34.28 26.19 -16.26
N PHE A 90 -33.75 25.08 -16.78
CA PHE A 90 -33.62 23.83 -16.03
C PHE A 90 -32.76 24.00 -14.76
N LEU A 91 -31.62 24.69 -14.85
CA LEU A 91 -30.77 24.99 -13.71
C LEU A 91 -31.43 25.95 -12.71
N MET A 92 -32.23 26.91 -13.19
CA MET A 92 -32.95 27.88 -12.36
C MET A 92 -34.20 27.28 -11.69
N GLU A 93 -34.84 26.29 -12.30
CA GLU A 93 -35.99 25.56 -11.75
C GLU A 93 -35.59 24.59 -10.63
N ASP A 94 -34.41 23.97 -10.70
CA ASP A 94 -33.86 23.13 -9.63
C ASP A 94 -32.39 23.49 -9.29
N PRO A 95 -32.12 24.59 -8.58
CA PRO A 95 -30.76 24.97 -8.19
C PRO A 95 -30.08 23.95 -7.26
N LYS A 96 -30.83 22.99 -6.67
CA LYS A 96 -30.24 21.90 -5.87
C LYS A 96 -29.49 20.89 -6.74
N ILE A 97 -29.65 20.92 -8.07
CA ILE A 97 -28.85 20.08 -8.96
C ILE A 97 -27.36 20.33 -8.81
N LEU A 98 -26.94 21.58 -8.58
CA LEU A 98 -25.53 21.93 -8.35
C LEU A 98 -24.99 21.26 -7.09
N GLN A 99 -25.81 21.16 -6.03
CA GLN A 99 -25.44 20.44 -4.82
C GLN A 99 -25.30 18.94 -5.07
N ARG A 100 -26.22 18.34 -5.83
CA ARG A 100 -26.15 16.91 -6.19
C ARG A 100 -24.94 16.59 -7.05
N VAL A 101 -24.65 17.42 -8.06
CA VAL A 101 -23.46 17.29 -8.91
C VAL A 101 -22.18 17.44 -8.08
N SER A 102 -22.12 18.46 -7.21
CA SER A 102 -20.98 18.65 -6.30
C SER A 102 -20.77 17.44 -5.38
N SER A 103 -21.84 16.91 -4.78
CA SER A 103 -21.77 15.72 -3.94
C SER A 103 -21.32 14.49 -4.72
N ALA A 104 -21.85 14.28 -5.93
CA ALA A 104 -21.47 13.15 -6.78
C ALA A 104 -20.00 13.23 -7.20
N LEU A 105 -19.54 14.43 -7.60
CA LEU A 105 -18.15 14.68 -7.94
C LEU A 105 -17.23 14.44 -6.74
N GLN A 106 -17.59 14.92 -5.55
CA GLN A 106 -16.80 14.66 -4.33
C GLN A 106 -16.69 13.18 -3.98
N VAL A 107 -17.70 12.36 -4.29
CA VAL A 107 -17.63 10.90 -4.10
C VAL A 107 -16.66 10.28 -5.10
N GLN A 108 -16.73 10.69 -6.38
CA GLN A 108 -15.81 10.21 -7.41
C GLN A 108 -14.36 10.56 -7.10
N LEU A 109 -14.09 11.83 -6.77
CA LEU A 109 -12.75 12.29 -6.41
C LEU A 109 -12.19 11.53 -5.21
N ARG A 110 -12.99 11.30 -4.16
CA ARG A 110 -12.58 10.49 -3.01
C ARG A 110 -12.26 9.04 -3.37
N ALA A 111 -13.02 8.44 -4.28
CA ALA A 111 -12.75 7.07 -4.74
C ALA A 111 -11.47 6.99 -5.58
N GLU A 112 -11.21 8.00 -6.42
CA GLU A 112 -9.97 8.12 -7.19
C GLU A 112 -8.76 8.34 -6.26
N GLU A 113 -8.87 9.24 -5.29
CA GLU A 113 -7.84 9.48 -4.27
C GLU A 113 -7.55 8.21 -3.46
N ALA A 114 -8.58 7.49 -3.01
CA ALA A 114 -8.42 6.22 -2.31
C ALA A 114 -7.74 5.15 -3.18
N ALA A 115 -8.11 5.05 -4.46
CA ALA A 115 -7.45 4.13 -5.39
C ALA A 115 -5.97 4.48 -5.59
N GLN A 116 -5.63 5.77 -5.70
CA GLN A 116 -4.25 6.24 -5.79
C GLN A 116 -3.47 5.94 -4.51
N ALA A 117 -4.06 6.20 -3.34
CA ALA A 117 -3.45 5.89 -2.04
C ALA A 117 -3.16 4.39 -1.90
N ARG A 118 -4.09 3.52 -2.31
CA ARG A 118 -3.89 2.06 -2.33
C ARG A 118 -2.70 1.63 -3.19
N VAL A 119 -2.55 2.22 -4.38
CA VAL A 119 -1.41 1.94 -5.26
C VAL A 119 -0.10 2.41 -4.62
N ALA A 120 -0.09 3.58 -3.98
CA ALA A 120 1.09 4.09 -3.27
C ALA A 120 1.46 3.17 -2.09
N LEU A 121 0.49 2.81 -1.25
CA LEU A 121 0.67 1.87 -0.13
C LEU A 121 1.20 0.50 -0.60
N ALA A 122 0.72 -0.02 -1.72
CA ALA A 122 1.23 -1.26 -2.30
C ALA A 122 2.68 -1.12 -2.81
N SER A 123 3.07 0.07 -3.27
CA SER A 123 4.42 0.35 -3.78
C SER A 123 5.46 0.53 -2.66
N PHE A 124 5.03 0.94 -1.46
CA PHE A 124 5.88 1.22 -0.31
C PHE A 124 5.78 0.17 0.82
N GLN A 125 5.28 -1.04 0.53
CA GLN A 125 5.04 -2.07 1.56
C GLN A 125 6.27 -2.34 2.43
N GLN A 126 7.46 -2.45 1.82
CA GLN A 126 8.69 -2.74 2.55
C GLN A 126 9.09 -1.59 3.47
N GLU A 127 9.01 -0.35 3.01
CA GLU A 127 9.33 0.85 3.78
C GLU A 127 8.33 1.08 4.91
N ILE A 128 7.07 0.71 4.71
CA ILE A 128 6.02 0.78 5.72
C ILE A 128 6.29 -0.27 6.82
N TYR A 129 6.41 -1.54 6.44
CA TYR A 129 6.29 -2.67 7.37
C TYR A 129 7.61 -3.33 7.79
N ASP A 130 8.71 -3.10 7.08
CA ASP A 130 9.99 -3.80 7.26
C ASP A 130 11.21 -2.85 7.34
N ASP A 131 10.98 -1.55 7.62
CA ASP A 131 12.08 -0.61 7.80
C ASP A 131 12.91 -0.96 9.06
N PRO A 132 14.24 -1.16 8.94
CA PRO A 132 15.06 -1.61 10.06
C PRO A 132 15.17 -0.60 11.22
N GLY A 133 14.80 0.66 11.01
CA GLY A 133 14.83 1.71 12.03
C GLY A 133 13.49 2.02 12.68
N HIS A 134 12.42 1.34 12.28
CA HIS A 134 11.11 1.56 12.89
C HIS A 134 11.04 0.97 14.30
N VAL A 135 10.10 1.48 15.09
CA VAL A 135 9.79 0.91 16.40
C VAL A 135 8.60 -0.02 16.23
N VAL A 136 8.63 -1.16 16.90
CA VAL A 136 7.48 -2.07 16.98
C VAL A 136 7.02 -2.17 18.44
N LEU A 137 5.76 -1.81 18.69
CA LEU A 137 5.06 -2.00 19.96
C LEU A 137 3.96 -3.07 19.80
N GLY A 138 3.51 -3.62 20.94
CA GLY A 138 2.51 -4.68 20.96
C GLY A 138 3.07 -6.01 20.49
N ASN A 139 2.30 -6.76 19.71
CA ASN A 139 2.71 -8.06 19.19
C ASN A 139 3.49 -7.89 17.87
N PRO A 140 4.79 -8.22 17.81
CA PRO A 140 5.56 -8.10 16.56
C PRO A 140 5.07 -9.04 15.45
N ASN A 141 4.32 -10.09 15.80
CA ASN A 141 3.64 -11.01 14.89
C ASN A 141 2.13 -10.80 14.88
N GLY A 142 1.67 -9.58 15.17
CA GLY A 142 0.26 -9.23 15.18
C GLY A 142 -0.44 -9.47 13.84
N ASP A 143 -1.74 -9.72 13.90
CA ASP A 143 -2.56 -10.04 12.73
C ASP A 143 -2.94 -8.80 11.90
N VAL A 144 -3.05 -7.66 12.56
CA VAL A 144 -3.21 -6.34 11.95
C VAL A 144 -2.05 -5.46 12.39
N THR A 145 -1.55 -4.66 11.45
CA THR A 145 -0.52 -3.65 11.73
C THR A 145 -1.11 -2.25 11.61
N LEU A 146 -1.00 -1.47 12.69
CA LEU A 146 -1.25 -0.04 12.71
C LEU A 146 0.10 0.67 12.59
N VAL A 147 0.28 1.53 11.59
CA VAL A 147 1.47 2.38 11.48
C VAL A 147 1.11 3.80 11.84
N GLU A 148 1.91 4.45 12.69
CA GLU A 148 1.72 5.86 13.06
C GLU A 148 2.95 6.69 12.70
N PHE A 149 2.74 7.76 11.94
CA PHE A 149 3.70 8.84 11.74
C PHE A 149 3.44 9.93 12.77
N PHE A 150 4.43 10.23 13.61
CA PHE A 150 4.26 11.12 14.74
C PHE A 150 5.42 12.12 14.91
N ASP A 151 5.15 13.17 15.69
CA ASP A 151 6.13 14.17 16.12
C ASP A 151 5.90 14.47 17.61
N TYR A 152 6.95 14.41 18.44
CA TYR A 152 6.87 14.64 19.89
C TYR A 152 6.37 16.04 20.30
N ASN A 153 6.49 17.03 19.42
CA ASN A 153 5.97 18.38 19.63
C ASN A 153 4.60 18.63 18.99
N CYS A 154 3.99 17.62 18.37
CA CYS A 154 2.64 17.74 17.85
C CYS A 154 1.61 17.62 18.96
N GLY A 155 0.77 18.65 19.10
CA GLY A 155 -0.33 18.66 20.08
C GLY A 155 -1.35 17.54 19.87
N PHE A 156 -1.64 17.20 18.61
CA PHE A 156 -2.57 16.11 18.28
C PHE A 156 -1.96 14.72 18.52
N CYS A 157 -0.65 14.53 18.30
CA CYS A 157 0.03 13.27 18.67
C CYS A 157 -0.03 13.06 20.18
N ARG A 158 0.23 14.13 20.96
CA ARG A 158 0.09 14.11 22.41
C ARG A 158 -1.33 13.78 22.87
N GLN A 159 -2.34 14.30 22.18
CA GLN A 159 -3.74 13.99 22.45
C GLN A 159 -4.10 12.54 22.11
N ALA A 160 -3.49 11.96 21.06
CA ALA A 160 -3.76 10.61 20.59
C ALA A 160 -3.00 9.51 21.37
N MET A 161 -1.95 9.86 22.11
CA MET A 161 -1.17 8.91 22.93
C MET A 161 -2.05 7.99 23.80
N PRO A 162 -3.07 8.47 24.54
CA PRO A 162 -3.93 7.60 25.34
C PRO A 162 -4.73 6.59 24.50
N ASP A 163 -5.07 6.91 23.24
CA ASP A 163 -5.74 5.99 22.33
C ASP A 163 -4.80 4.84 21.93
N MET A 164 -3.53 5.14 21.65
CA MET A 164 -2.51 4.12 21.35
C MET A 164 -2.28 3.18 22.55
N VAL A 165 -2.14 3.73 23.76
CA VAL A 165 -1.99 2.91 24.98
C VAL A 165 -3.20 2.01 25.18
N ARG A 166 -4.40 2.55 25.03
CA ARG A 166 -5.64 1.77 25.14
C ARG A 166 -5.71 0.65 24.10
N LEU A 167 -5.29 0.90 22.86
CA LEU A 167 -5.21 -0.14 21.82
C LEU A 167 -4.23 -1.26 22.20
N LEU A 168 -3.03 -0.91 22.71
CA LEU A 168 -2.05 -1.90 23.17
C LEU A 168 -2.56 -2.74 24.35
N GLU A 169 -3.34 -2.14 25.25
CA GLU A 169 -3.93 -2.83 26.41
C GLU A 169 -5.10 -3.74 26.05
N GLU A 170 -6.00 -3.27 25.17
CA GLU A 170 -7.23 -3.99 24.82
C GLU A 170 -7.03 -5.02 23.68
N ASP A 171 -5.97 -4.89 22.87
CA ASP A 171 -5.72 -5.72 21.70
C ASP A 171 -4.32 -6.36 21.69
N PRO A 172 -4.14 -7.53 22.34
CA PRO A 172 -2.84 -8.20 22.41
C PRO A 172 -2.36 -8.79 21.08
N ASN A 173 -3.20 -8.79 20.03
CA ASN A 173 -2.84 -9.25 18.70
C ASN A 173 -2.46 -8.11 17.74
N LEU A 174 -2.54 -6.86 18.19
CA LEU A 174 -2.16 -5.70 17.37
C LEU A 174 -0.64 -5.54 17.31
N ARG A 175 -0.13 -5.30 16.10
CA ARG A 175 1.22 -4.77 15.87
C ARG A 175 1.13 -3.27 15.67
N ILE A 176 1.87 -2.47 16.44
CA ILE A 176 1.97 -1.03 16.19
C ILE A 176 3.38 -0.70 15.72
N ILE A 177 3.50 -0.06 14.56
CA ILE A 177 4.76 0.45 14.03
C ILE A 177 4.77 1.97 14.19
N LEU A 178 5.79 2.51 14.86
CA LEU A 178 5.95 3.96 14.98
C LEU A 178 7.03 4.46 14.01
N LYS A 179 6.71 5.55 13.30
CA LYS A 179 7.58 6.22 12.34
C LYS A 179 7.86 7.65 12.83
N GLU A 180 9.12 7.90 13.17
CA GLU A 180 9.60 9.25 13.49
C GLU A 180 9.40 10.18 12.28
N PHE A 181 8.52 11.18 12.41
CA PHE A 181 8.27 12.17 11.37
C PHE A 181 8.31 13.59 11.97
N PRO A 182 9.50 14.04 12.43
CA PRO A 182 9.65 15.32 13.12
C PRO A 182 9.58 16.49 12.14
N VAL A 183 8.39 17.02 11.88
CA VAL A 183 8.12 18.06 10.89
C VAL A 183 7.91 19.46 11.48
N LEU A 184 7.81 19.58 12.81
CA LEU A 184 7.38 20.83 13.44
C LEU A 184 8.52 21.75 13.87
N SER A 185 9.67 21.20 14.27
CA SER A 185 10.76 22.01 14.80
C SER A 185 12.11 21.27 14.82
N ASN A 186 13.20 22.02 14.98
CA ASN A 186 14.52 21.43 15.22
C ASN A 186 14.56 20.62 16.53
N ASP A 187 13.76 20.99 17.53
CA ASP A 187 13.64 20.24 18.77
C ASP A 187 12.93 18.90 18.55
N SER A 188 11.93 18.84 17.66
CA SER A 188 11.33 17.59 17.22
C SER A 188 12.37 16.66 16.62
N VAL A 189 13.24 17.20 15.75
CA VAL A 189 14.35 16.43 15.15
C VAL A 189 15.31 15.96 16.23
N ALA A 190 15.69 16.81 17.18
CA ALA A 190 16.60 16.44 18.26
C ALA A 190 16.03 15.31 19.16
N ALA A 191 14.75 15.38 19.48
CA ALA A 191 14.05 14.35 20.26
C ALA A 191 13.93 13.02 19.48
N ALA A 192 13.52 13.08 18.21
CA ALA A 192 13.44 11.93 17.32
C ALA A 192 14.78 11.20 17.19
N ARG A 193 15.88 11.94 17.05
CA ARG A 193 17.23 11.34 16.98
C ARG A 193 17.59 10.54 18.22
N ILE A 194 17.19 11.01 19.40
CA ILE A 194 17.40 10.30 20.66
C ILE A 194 16.49 9.07 20.74
N SER A 195 15.24 9.23 20.37
CA SER A 195 14.24 8.16 20.31
C SER A 195 14.70 6.98 19.43
N VAL A 196 15.25 7.25 18.24
CA VAL A 196 15.84 6.23 17.37
C VAL A 196 16.96 5.46 18.08
N VAL A 197 17.84 6.16 18.82
CA VAL A 197 18.92 5.48 19.56
C VAL A 197 18.37 4.65 20.70
N VAL A 198 17.39 5.16 21.46
CA VAL A 198 16.74 4.41 22.54
C VAL A 198 16.14 3.11 22.00
N ASN A 199 15.43 3.16 20.86
CA ASN A 199 14.91 1.97 20.20
C ASN A 199 16.01 0.97 19.84
N ASN A 200 17.15 1.45 19.32
CA ASN A 200 18.24 0.59 18.87
C ASN A 200 18.97 -0.12 20.03
N VAL A 201 19.12 0.54 21.18
CA VAL A 201 19.94 0.02 22.30
C VAL A 201 19.12 -0.64 23.41
N ALA A 202 17.84 -0.27 23.55
CA ALA A 202 16.94 -0.77 24.58
C ALA A 202 15.48 -0.73 24.10
N PRO A 203 15.12 -1.51 23.06
CA PRO A 203 13.76 -1.52 22.51
C PRO A 203 12.70 -1.86 23.55
N GLU A 204 13.03 -2.66 24.57
CA GLU A 204 12.16 -3.02 25.68
C GLU A 204 11.80 -1.83 26.60
N LEU A 205 12.60 -0.76 26.59
CA LEU A 205 12.34 0.46 27.35
C LEU A 205 11.70 1.57 26.50
N TYR A 206 11.59 1.36 25.18
CA TYR A 206 11.14 2.41 24.26
C TYR A 206 9.74 2.91 24.60
N GLN A 207 8.79 2.01 24.88
CA GLN A 207 7.41 2.41 25.18
C GLN A 207 7.36 3.38 26.38
N GLN A 208 8.06 3.05 27.47
CA GLN A 208 8.12 3.91 28.64
C GLN A 208 8.79 5.26 28.33
N PHE A 209 9.88 5.24 27.56
CA PHE A 209 10.54 6.46 27.10
C PHE A 209 9.63 7.35 26.26
N HIS A 210 8.89 6.75 25.33
CA HIS A 210 7.97 7.42 24.42
C HIS A 210 6.81 8.07 25.18
N GLU A 211 6.22 7.35 26.14
CA GLU A 211 5.18 7.86 27.04
C GLU A 211 5.67 9.03 27.92
N LEU A 212 6.92 8.97 28.42
CA LEU A 212 7.52 10.07 29.20
C LEU A 212 7.61 11.36 28.37
N LEU A 213 7.95 11.26 27.08
CA LEU A 213 8.04 12.44 26.22
C LEU A 213 6.68 13.10 25.97
N PHE A 214 5.61 12.30 25.85
CA PHE A 214 4.25 12.83 25.66
C PHE A 214 3.53 13.24 26.94
N THR A 215 3.96 12.75 28.10
CA THR A 215 3.39 13.14 29.40
C THR A 215 4.15 14.30 30.06
N GLY A 216 5.39 14.55 29.65
CA GLY A 216 6.20 15.70 30.06
C GLY A 216 5.56 17.04 29.70
N ARG A 217 5.79 18.07 30.53
CA ARG A 217 5.25 19.43 30.27
C ARG A 217 6.17 20.22 29.35
N GLY A 218 5.56 21.02 28.49
CA GLY A 218 6.27 21.94 27.61
C GLY A 218 6.76 21.26 26.32
N GLN A 219 7.67 21.96 25.65
CA GLN A 219 8.26 21.49 24.40
C GLN A 219 9.21 20.32 24.66
N VAL A 220 9.17 19.30 23.81
CA VAL A 220 10.09 18.17 23.84
C VAL A 220 11.35 18.55 23.07
N THR A 221 12.36 18.98 23.81
CA THR A 221 13.70 19.28 23.29
C THR A 221 14.59 18.04 23.31
N GLY A 222 15.76 18.12 22.66
CA GLY A 222 16.79 17.07 22.81
C GLY A 222 17.23 16.86 24.26
N GLU A 223 17.29 17.91 25.08
CA GLU A 223 17.60 17.79 26.52
C GLU A 223 16.49 17.06 27.28
N ALA A 224 15.21 17.40 27.00
CA ALA A 224 14.08 16.69 27.58
C ALA A 224 14.11 15.19 27.24
N ALA A 225 14.45 14.85 25.99
CA ALA A 225 14.61 13.46 25.56
C ALA A 225 15.81 12.78 26.25
N LEU A 226 16.96 13.44 26.43
CA LEU A 226 18.07 12.88 27.21
C LEU A 226 17.69 12.64 28.67
N ASN A 227 16.88 13.51 29.27
CA ASN A 227 16.38 13.35 30.63
C ASN A 227 15.41 12.16 30.71
N ALA A 228 14.48 12.01 29.77
CA ALA A 228 13.62 10.84 29.70
C ALA A 228 14.41 9.53 29.52
N ALA A 229 15.44 9.53 28.66
CA ALA A 229 16.35 8.39 28.50
C ALA A 229 17.05 8.03 29.82
N ARG A 230 17.45 9.03 30.62
CA ARG A 230 18.02 8.82 31.96
C ARG A 230 16.99 8.24 32.93
N GLU A 231 15.75 8.72 32.89
CA GLU A 231 14.67 8.24 33.78
C GLU A 231 14.35 6.76 33.55
N VAL A 232 14.45 6.28 32.31
CA VAL A 232 14.35 4.84 31.99
C VAL A 232 15.65 4.06 32.23
N GLY A 233 16.70 4.70 32.76
CA GLY A 233 17.94 4.04 33.19
C GLY A 233 19.07 4.01 32.15
N LEU A 234 18.94 4.71 31.02
CA LEU A 234 19.97 4.78 29.99
C LEU A 234 20.99 5.91 30.27
N ASN A 235 22.21 5.76 29.73
CA ASN A 235 23.25 6.78 29.86
C ASN A 235 23.05 7.92 28.84
N PRO A 236 22.66 9.13 29.26
CA PRO A 236 22.36 10.22 28.34
C PRO A 236 23.58 10.69 27.54
N VAL A 237 24.80 10.53 28.04
CA VAL A 237 26.02 10.92 27.32
C VAL A 237 26.24 9.98 26.13
N SER A 238 26.14 8.67 26.35
CA SER A 238 26.26 7.67 25.27
C SER A 238 25.16 7.86 24.22
N ILE A 239 23.91 7.97 24.67
CA ILE A 239 22.75 8.20 23.78
C ILE A 239 22.94 9.47 22.94
N GLY A 240 23.35 10.58 23.57
CA GLY A 240 23.55 11.85 22.89
C GLY A 240 24.71 11.85 21.88
N LEU A 241 25.71 10.99 22.05
CA LEU A 241 26.78 10.78 21.07
C LEU A 241 26.27 9.97 19.87
N ASP A 242 25.62 8.84 20.12
CA ASP A 242 25.10 7.95 19.07
C ASP A 242 24.00 8.62 18.23
N ALA A 243 23.23 9.50 18.87
CA ALA A 243 22.18 10.30 18.22
C ALA A 243 22.74 11.21 17.12
N ARG A 244 24.05 11.45 17.05
CA ARG A 244 24.69 12.26 15.98
C ARG A 244 25.11 11.43 14.77
N SER A 245 24.97 10.11 14.83
CA SER A 245 25.39 9.23 13.74
C SER A 245 24.55 9.42 12.48
N GLU A 246 25.18 9.11 11.34
CA GLU A 246 24.52 9.10 10.03
C GLU A 246 23.48 7.98 9.91
N ALA A 247 23.67 6.87 10.63
CA ALA A 247 22.68 5.81 10.74
C ALA A 247 21.34 6.34 11.29
N VAL A 248 21.38 7.13 12.37
CA VAL A 248 20.18 7.76 12.94
C VAL A 248 19.57 8.77 11.97
N THR A 249 20.38 9.59 11.30
CA THR A 249 19.89 10.50 10.25
C THR A 249 19.15 9.75 9.15
N SER A 250 19.68 8.60 8.74
CA SER A 250 19.10 7.79 7.67
C SER A 250 17.73 7.22 8.03
N VAL A 251 17.50 6.85 9.30
CA VAL A 251 16.18 6.39 9.76
C VAL A 251 15.14 7.49 9.57
N ILE A 252 15.41 8.69 10.08
CA ILE A 252 14.48 9.83 9.98
C ILE A 252 14.27 10.22 8.52
N GLN A 253 15.33 10.21 7.70
CA GLN A 253 15.23 10.54 6.28
C GLN A 253 14.34 9.56 5.51
N ARG A 254 14.40 8.26 5.82
CA ARG A 254 13.51 7.27 5.19
C ARG A 254 12.05 7.51 5.57
N SER A 255 11.76 7.92 6.81
CA SER A 255 10.40 8.35 7.19
C SER A 255 9.91 9.55 6.37
N TYR A 256 10.77 10.55 6.12
CA TYR A 256 10.39 11.71 5.28
C TYR A 256 10.08 11.30 3.85
N VAL A 257 10.95 10.48 3.23
CA VAL A 257 10.76 9.98 1.85
C VAL A 257 9.48 9.14 1.76
N LEU A 258 9.24 8.28 2.75
CA LEU A 258 8.02 7.48 2.81
C LEU A 258 6.78 8.37 2.94
N ALA A 259 6.80 9.35 3.83
CA ALA A 259 5.69 10.28 4.02
C ALA A 259 5.39 11.06 2.73
N GLU A 260 6.43 11.58 2.05
CA GLU A 260 6.28 12.26 0.76
C GLU A 260 5.67 11.33 -0.30
N GLY A 261 6.19 10.10 -0.44
CA GLY A 261 5.70 9.11 -1.39
C GLY A 261 4.25 8.67 -1.15
N LEU A 262 3.77 8.77 0.09
CA LEU A 262 2.41 8.45 0.50
C LEU A 262 1.50 9.69 0.59
N GLY A 263 1.99 10.89 0.31
CA GLY A 263 1.22 12.13 0.43
C GLY A 263 0.87 12.51 1.89
N ILE A 264 1.60 11.98 2.88
CA ILE A 264 1.44 12.30 4.29
C ILE A 264 2.10 13.65 4.58
N THR A 265 1.28 14.63 4.95
CA THR A 265 1.69 16.03 5.12
C THR A 265 1.66 16.52 6.57
N GLY A 266 1.26 15.69 7.52
CA GLY A 266 1.13 16.08 8.92
C GLY A 266 1.04 14.91 9.90
N THR A 267 1.04 15.24 11.19
CA THR A 267 1.02 14.28 12.30
C THR A 267 -0.14 14.54 13.27
N PRO A 268 -0.69 13.50 13.93
CA PRO A 268 -0.43 12.09 13.62
C PRO A 268 -1.08 11.73 12.27
N SER A 269 -0.51 10.77 11.57
CA SER A 269 -1.15 10.12 10.43
C SER A 269 -0.98 8.62 10.57
N TYR A 270 -2.02 7.86 10.28
CA TYR A 270 -2.03 6.42 10.45
C TYR A 270 -2.13 5.68 9.13
N ILE A 271 -1.56 4.48 9.06
CA ILE A 271 -1.79 3.52 7.98
C ILE A 271 -2.36 2.26 8.61
N ILE A 272 -3.47 1.78 8.07
CA ILE A 272 -4.08 0.51 8.44
C ILE A 272 -4.48 -0.18 7.13
N GLY A 273 -3.81 -1.29 6.82
CA GLY A 273 -4.07 -2.05 5.60
C GLY A 273 -3.93 -1.20 4.34
N ASP A 274 -5.07 -0.85 3.75
CA ASP A 274 -5.21 -0.17 2.47
C ASP A 274 -5.63 1.32 2.59
N GLU A 275 -5.67 1.87 3.81
CA GLU A 275 -6.11 3.24 4.09
C GLU A 275 -5.05 4.06 4.83
N ILE A 276 -4.97 5.35 4.48
CA ILE A 276 -4.22 6.37 5.22
C ILE A 276 -5.23 7.28 5.94
N LEU A 277 -5.10 7.42 7.25
CA LEU A 277 -5.99 8.19 8.11
C LEU A 277 -5.23 9.42 8.67
N PRO A 278 -5.44 10.62 8.11
CA PRO A 278 -4.77 11.82 8.59
C PRO A 278 -5.43 12.37 9.87
N GLY A 279 -4.60 12.81 10.81
CA GLY A 279 -5.02 13.48 12.04
C GLY A 279 -5.39 12.54 13.18
N ALA A 280 -5.65 13.12 14.36
CA ALA A 280 -6.08 12.36 15.54
C ALA A 280 -7.56 11.92 15.40
N VAL A 281 -7.77 10.78 14.72
CA VAL A 281 -9.11 10.22 14.44
C VAL A 281 -9.79 9.59 15.67
N GLY A 282 -9.02 9.30 16.72
CA GLY A 282 -9.50 8.77 18.00
C GLY A 282 -9.58 7.24 18.06
N TYR A 283 -9.63 6.70 19.30
CA TYR A 283 -9.66 5.26 19.57
C TYR A 283 -10.75 4.50 18.79
N GLU A 284 -12.01 4.95 18.83
CA GLU A 284 -13.13 4.21 18.24
C GLU A 284 -12.99 4.07 16.71
N ALA A 285 -12.46 5.10 16.04
CA ALA A 285 -12.22 5.06 14.61
C ALA A 285 -11.09 4.07 14.26
N LEU A 286 -9.96 4.14 14.98
CA LEU A 286 -8.84 3.21 14.80
C LEU A 286 -9.27 1.77 15.05
N LYS A 287 -9.95 1.52 16.18
CA LYS A 287 -10.47 0.20 16.53
C LYS A 287 -11.40 -0.35 15.45
N SER A 288 -12.34 0.47 14.97
CA SER A 288 -13.27 0.04 13.91
C SER A 288 -12.53 -0.39 12.64
N ARG A 289 -11.44 0.29 12.25
CA ARG A 289 -10.64 -0.08 11.08
C ARG A 289 -9.82 -1.34 11.31
N ILE A 290 -9.24 -1.50 12.49
CA ILE A 290 -8.53 -2.71 12.89
C ILE A 290 -9.48 -3.92 12.87
N ASP A 291 -10.67 -3.79 13.44
CA ASP A 291 -11.66 -4.86 13.45
C ASP A 291 -12.12 -5.22 12.02
N SER A 292 -12.36 -4.21 11.16
CA SER A 292 -12.72 -4.43 9.75
C SER A 292 -11.61 -5.17 9.00
N MET A 293 -10.34 -4.79 9.22
CA MET A 293 -9.19 -5.48 8.62
C MET A 293 -9.15 -6.97 9.00
N ARG A 294 -9.52 -7.32 10.24
CA ARG A 294 -9.59 -8.73 10.68
C ARG A 294 -10.77 -9.48 10.06
N GLU A 295 -11.90 -8.81 9.93
CA GLU A 295 -13.15 -9.43 9.46
C GLU A 295 -13.12 -9.69 7.95
N CYS A 296 -12.70 -8.69 7.16
CA CYS A 296 -12.85 -8.71 5.70
C CYS A 296 -11.58 -8.34 4.93
N GLY A 297 -10.46 -8.04 5.61
CA GLY A 297 -9.19 -7.71 4.95
C GLY A 297 -9.11 -6.30 4.36
N SER A 298 -10.05 -5.41 4.69
CA SER A 298 -10.03 -3.98 4.33
C SER A 298 -10.55 -3.14 5.49
N THR A 299 -10.20 -1.84 5.52
CA THR A 299 -10.68 -0.93 6.56
C THR A 299 -12.17 -0.59 6.45
N VAL A 300 -12.81 -0.91 5.32
CA VAL A 300 -14.26 -0.83 5.12
C VAL A 300 -14.72 -2.14 4.51
N CYS A 301 -15.61 -2.87 5.20
CA CYS A 301 -16.21 -4.08 4.65
C CYS A 301 -17.34 -3.74 3.68
N ASP A 302 -17.34 -4.40 2.52
CA ASP A 302 -18.46 -4.37 1.58
C ASP A 302 -19.62 -5.19 2.18
N ILE A 303 -20.69 -4.51 2.60
CA ILE A 303 -21.91 -5.11 3.18
C ILE A 303 -22.93 -5.43 2.09
#